data_AF-A0A8X6YRC1-F1
#
_entry.id   AF-A0A8X6YRC1-F1
#
_cell.length_a   1.000
_cell.length_b   1.000
_cell.length_c   1.000
_cell.angle_alpha   90.00
_cell.angle_beta   90.00
_cell.angle_gamma   90.00
#
_symmetry.space_group_name_H-M   'P 1'
#
loop_
_entity.id
_entity.type
_entity.pdbx_description
1 polymer ?
#
loop_
_entity_poly.entity_id
_entity_poly.type
_entity_poly.pdbx_seq_one_letter_code
_entity_poly.pdbx_strand_id
1 'polypeptide(L)'
;MPIFSAVTLVICLGIEIHPHQRHFQKILWKKGLNEPVQIFKLKTVTYGTTPACYLSTRVLKQLSLDERENFPKAANIVLHDVYLDDILSGCSSLNELESL
;
A
#
# COMPACT_ATOMS: atom_id res chain seq x y z
N MET A 1 16.96 1.02 -5.72
CA MET A 1 15.78 0.23 -6.17
C MET A 1 15.34 -0.86 -5.16
N PRO A 2 15.29 -0.61 -3.83
CA PRO A 2 14.44 -1.46 -2.96
C PRO A 2 13.45 -0.70 -2.05
N ILE A 3 13.48 0.64 -2.04
CA ILE A 3 12.73 1.44 -1.06
C ILE A 3 11.25 1.60 -1.48
N PHE A 4 10.96 1.52 -2.77
CA PHE A 4 9.68 1.99 -3.34
C PHE A 4 8.57 0.93 -3.41
N SER A 5 8.87 -0.37 -3.53
CA SER A 5 7.84 -1.43 -3.44
C SER A 5 7.31 -1.63 -2.01
N ALA A 6 8.01 -1.10 -1.01
CA ALA A 6 7.63 -1.24 0.38
C ALA A 6 6.42 -0.37 0.76
N VAL A 7 6.21 0.77 0.09
CA VAL A 7 5.17 1.74 0.48
C VAL A 7 3.77 1.25 0.12
N THR A 8 3.54 0.79 -1.12
CA THR A 8 2.25 0.16 -1.50
C THR A 8 1.95 -1.05 -0.62
N LEU A 9 2.96 -1.88 -0.34
CA LEU A 9 2.80 -3.06 0.50
C LEU A 9 2.30 -2.70 1.90
N VAL A 10 2.89 -1.68 2.53
CA VAL A 10 2.52 -1.20 3.86
C VAL A 10 1.11 -0.57 3.85
N ILE A 11 0.76 0.20 2.80
CA ILE A 11 -0.55 0.85 2.69
C ILE A 11 -1.67 -0.18 2.51
N CYS A 12 -1.50 -1.17 1.62
CA CYS A 12 -2.48 -2.25 1.41
C CYS A 12 -2.85 -2.96 2.72
N LEU A 13 -1.85 -3.24 3.56
CA LEU A 13 -2.03 -3.94 4.83
C LEU A 13 -2.85 -3.14 5.84
N GLY A 14 -2.97 -1.82 5.68
CA GLY A 14 -3.83 -0.95 6.48
C GLY A 14 -5.29 -0.88 6.00
N ILE A 15 -5.62 -1.49 4.84
CA ILE A 15 -6.96 -1.42 4.25
C ILE A 15 -7.76 -2.66 4.65
N GLU A 16 -8.78 -2.49 5.49
CA GLU A 16 -9.65 -3.59 5.93
C GLU A 16 -10.65 -4.00 4.85
N ILE A 17 -10.76 -5.31 4.62
CA ILE A 17 -11.73 -5.90 3.70
C ILE A 17 -13.07 -6.01 4.42
N HIS A 18 -14.13 -5.59 3.72
CA HIS A 18 -15.49 -5.71 4.20
C HIS A 18 -15.81 -7.16 4.64
N PRO A 19 -16.42 -7.39 5.81
CA PRO A 19 -16.62 -8.74 6.36
C PRO A 19 -17.24 -9.75 5.39
N HIS A 20 -18.18 -9.30 4.55
CA HIS A 20 -18.85 -10.15 3.55
C HIS A 20 -17.92 -10.59 2.40
N GLN A 21 -16.87 -9.81 2.12
CA GLN A 21 -15.91 -10.07 1.04
C GLN A 21 -14.69 -10.88 1.51
N ARG A 22 -14.45 -11.01 2.82
CA ARG A 22 -13.31 -11.77 3.37
C ARG A 22 -13.30 -13.24 2.96
N HIS A 23 -14.44 -13.81 2.55
CA HIS A 23 -14.48 -15.18 2.08
C HIS A 23 -13.77 -15.36 0.72
N PHE A 24 -13.60 -14.30 -0.07
CA PHE A 24 -12.90 -14.34 -1.35
C PHE A 24 -11.37 -14.32 -1.20
N GLN A 25 -10.86 -13.92 -0.04
CA GLN A 25 -9.43 -13.96 0.27
C GLN A 25 -9.14 -15.03 1.33
N LYS A 26 -8.94 -16.26 0.85
CA LYS A 26 -8.60 -17.41 1.69
C LYS A 26 -7.18 -17.89 1.40
N ILE A 27 -6.45 -18.20 2.46
CA ILE A 27 -5.15 -18.86 2.38
C ILE A 27 -5.31 -20.28 2.92
N LEU A 28 -4.85 -21.25 2.13
CA LEU A 28 -4.68 -22.62 2.56
C LEU A 28 -3.28 -22.76 3.17
N TRP A 29 -3.21 -23.21 4.41
CA TRP A 29 -1.95 -23.41 5.11
C TRP A 29 -1.88 -24.83 5.66
N LYS A 30 -0.74 -25.47 5.50
CA LYS A 30 -0.49 -26.81 6.04
C LYS A 30 0.92 -26.83 6.62
N LYS A 31 1.01 -27.05 7.92
CA LYS A 31 2.27 -26.97 8.68
C LYS A 31 3.17 -28.19 8.45
N GLY A 32 2.60 -29.37 8.25
CA GLY A 32 3.33 -30.61 7.98
C GLY A 32 2.52 -31.58 7.12
N LEU A 33 3.18 -32.56 6.49
CA LEU A 33 2.56 -33.50 5.55
C LEU A 33 1.36 -34.28 6.13
N ASN A 34 1.36 -34.56 7.43
CA ASN A 34 0.31 -35.32 8.12
C ASN A 34 -0.71 -34.45 8.86
N GLU A 35 -0.54 -33.12 8.87
CA GLU A 35 -1.49 -32.22 9.52
C GLU A 35 -2.64 -31.84 8.56
N PRO A 36 -3.86 -31.60 9.08
CA PRO A 36 -4.97 -31.14 8.26
C PRO A 36 -4.68 -29.75 7.67
N VAL A 37 -5.19 -29.50 6.46
CA VAL A 37 -5.10 -28.18 5.83
C VAL A 37 -5.97 -27.20 6.60
N GLN A 38 -5.38 -26.10 7.04
CA GLN A 38 -6.04 -24.99 7.70
C GLN A 38 -6.44 -23.93 6.67
N ILE A 39 -7.60 -23.31 6.86
CA ILE A 39 -8.10 -22.24 6.00
C ILE A 39 -8.11 -20.95 6.82
N PHE A 40 -7.30 -19.99 6.40
CA PHE A 40 -7.29 -18.65 6.96
C PHE A 40 -8.02 -17.68 6.04
N LYS A 41 -8.69 -16.68 6.61
CA LYS A 41 -9.31 -15.59 5.86
C LYS A 41 -8.55 -14.31 6.15
N LEU A 42 -8.11 -13.64 5.11
CA LEU A 42 -7.43 -12.36 5.23
C LEU A 42 -8.43 -11.28 5.63
N LYS A 43 -8.01 -10.41 6.56
CA LYS A 43 -8.81 -9.27 7.01
C LYS A 43 -8.50 -8.01 6.24
N THR A 44 -7.31 -7.92 5.64
CA THR A 44 -6.80 -6.73 4.97
C THR A 44 -6.41 -7.06 3.53
N VAL A 45 -6.36 -6.03 2.68
CA VAL A 45 -5.95 -6.18 1.29
C VAL A 45 -4.50 -6.64 1.24
N THR A 46 -4.22 -7.69 0.45
CA THR A 46 -2.85 -8.17 0.26
C THR A 46 -2.30 -7.74 -1.09
N TYR A 47 -0.97 -7.78 -1.17
CA TYR A 47 -0.24 -7.60 -2.42
C TYR A 47 -0.66 -8.63 -3.46
N GLY A 48 -0.53 -8.25 -4.74
CA GLY A 48 -0.83 -9.14 -5.87
C GLY A 48 -2.31 -9.29 -6.20
N THR A 49 -3.22 -8.59 -5.51
CA THR A 49 -4.62 -8.49 -5.94
C THR A 49 -4.79 -7.32 -6.90
N THR A 50 -5.53 -7.50 -8.01
CA THR A 50 -5.77 -6.43 -9.01
C THR A 50 -6.23 -5.09 -8.40
N PRO A 51 -7.09 -5.05 -7.35
CA PRO A 51 -7.48 -3.77 -6.75
C PRO A 51 -6.46 -3.20 -5.76
N ALA A 52 -5.42 -3.94 -5.34
CA ALA A 52 -4.47 -3.50 -4.31
C ALA A 52 -3.77 -2.18 -4.66
N CYS A 53 -3.21 -2.09 -5.88
CA CYS A 53 -2.53 -0.88 -6.35
C CYS A 53 -3.51 0.29 -6.41
N TYR A 54 -4.69 0.10 -7.02
CA TYR A 54 -5.71 1.14 -7.11
C TYR A 54 -6.14 1.65 -5.73
N LEU A 55 -6.49 0.74 -4.82
CA LEU A 55 -6.92 1.12 -3.47
C LEU A 55 -5.81 1.83 -2.71
N SER A 56 -4.57 1.37 -2.81
CA SER A 56 -3.42 2.02 -2.16
C SER A 56 -3.17 3.42 -2.70
N THR A 57 -3.16 3.60 -4.02
CA THR A 57 -2.99 4.92 -4.63
C THR A 57 -4.14 5.86 -4.24
N ARG A 58 -5.37 5.36 -4.11
CA ARG A 58 -6.52 6.17 -3.66
C ARG A 58 -6.38 6.60 -2.20
N VAL A 59 -5.99 5.68 -1.31
CA VAL A 59 -5.74 6.01 0.10
C VAL A 59 -4.61 7.02 0.22
N LEU A 60 -3.51 6.79 -0.52
CA LEU A 60 -2.37 7.68 -0.50
C LEU A 60 -2.72 9.10 -0.98
N LYS A 61 -3.51 9.23 -2.05
CA LYS A 61 -4.02 10.52 -2.52
C LYS A 61 -4.92 11.21 -1.49
N GLN A 62 -5.80 10.46 -0.83
CA GLN A 62 -6.66 11.03 0.20
C GLN A 62 -5.84 11.51 1.39
N LEU A 63 -4.88 10.71 1.83
CA LEU A 63 -3.96 11.07 2.91
C LEU A 63 -3.19 12.35 2.58
N SER A 64 -2.74 12.54 1.33
CA SER A 64 -2.10 13.78 0.90
C SER A 64 -3.02 15.00 0.93
N LEU A 65 -4.31 14.83 0.66
CA LEU A 65 -5.28 15.92 0.77
C LEU A 65 -5.53 16.27 2.24
N ASP A 66 -5.62 15.28 3.11
CA ASP A 66 -5.90 15.44 4.53
C ASP A 66 -4.70 16.07 5.26
N GLU A 67 -3.47 15.66 4.92
CA GLU A 67 -2.22 16.11 5.54
C GLU A 67 -1.55 17.29 4.81
N ARG A 68 -2.21 17.87 3.80
CA ARG A 68 -1.62 18.95 2.97
C ARG A 68 -1.19 20.18 3.77
N GLU A 69 -1.86 20.45 4.90
CA GLU A 69 -1.55 21.62 5.74
C GLU A 69 -0.33 21.38 6.62
N ASN A 70 -0.10 20.13 7.02
CA ASN A 70 1.04 19.72 7.84
C ASN A 70 2.28 19.46 6.97
N PHE A 71 2.10 18.88 5.78
CA PHE A 71 3.18 18.46 4.88
C PHE A 71 2.92 18.90 3.43
N PRO A 72 2.89 20.21 3.13
CA PRO A 72 2.50 20.74 1.81
C PRO A 72 3.40 20.28 0.67
N LYS A 73 4.71 20.11 0.91
CA LYS A 73 5.67 19.62 -0.11
C LYS A 73 5.45 18.14 -0.44
N ALA A 74 5.35 17.29 0.59
CA ALA A 74 5.10 15.86 0.41
C ALA A 74 3.73 15.60 -0.21
N ALA A 75 2.70 16.34 0.21
CA ALA A 75 1.37 16.25 -0.38
C ALA A 75 1.37 16.58 -1.88
N ASN A 76 2.12 17.60 -2.30
CA ASN A 76 2.19 17.99 -3.70
C ASN A 76 2.87 16.91 -4.58
N ILE A 77 3.98 16.34 -4.10
CA ILE A 77 4.68 15.23 -4.76
C ILE A 77 3.76 14.02 -4.89
N VAL A 78 3.05 13.66 -3.83
CA VAL A 78 2.19 12.48 -3.84
C VAL A 78 0.94 12.68 -4.72
N LEU A 79 0.45 13.92 -4.86
CA LEU A 79 -0.68 14.23 -5.73
C LEU A 79 -0.31 14.26 -7.22
N HIS A 80 0.89 14.75 -7.55
CA HIS A 80 1.31 14.99 -8.94
C HIS A 80 2.26 13.93 -9.51
N ASP A 81 3.12 13.34 -8.67
CA ASP A 81 4.22 12.48 -9.12
C ASP A 81 4.00 11.00 -8.80
N VAL A 82 2.86 10.61 -8.21
CA VAL A 82 2.51 9.19 -8.00
C VAL A 82 1.81 8.62 -9.23
N TYR A 83 2.47 7.65 -9.87
CA TYR A 83 1.86 6.76 -10.85
C TYR A 83 1.83 5.33 -10.32
N LEU A 84 0.66 4.90 -9.85
CA LEU A 84 0.42 3.59 -9.25
C LEU A 84 1.33 3.31 -8.04
N ASP A 85 2.41 2.56 -8.26
CA ASP A 85 3.40 2.14 -7.26
C ASP A 85 4.69 2.98 -7.32
N ASP A 86 4.84 3.85 -8.33
CA ASP A 86 6.03 4.65 -8.54
C ASP A 86 5.76 6.13 -8.21
N ILE A 87 6.56 6.69 -7.29
CA ILE A 87 6.69 8.13 -7.11
C ILE A 87 7.83 8.58 -8.03
N LEU A 88 7.49 9.22 -9.13
CA LEU A 88 8.43 9.76 -10.12
C LEU A 88 8.91 11.17 -9.73
N SER A 89 9.22 11.38 -8.46
CA SER A 89 9.79 12.64 -7.99
C SER A 89 11.30 12.55 -7.94
N GLY A 90 11.97 13.22 -8.87
CA GLY A 90 13.42 13.39 -8.87
C GLY A 90 13.79 14.70 -8.16
N CYS A 91 14.48 14.61 -7.02
CA CYS A 91 15.16 15.77 -6.44
C CYS A 91 16.56 15.93 -7.07
N SER A 92 16.91 17.15 -7.43
CA SER A 92 18.18 17.48 -8.11
C SER A 92 19.39 17.42 -7.16
N SER A 93 19.15 17.38 -5.84
CA SER A 93 20.20 17.40 -4.82
C SER A 93 19.79 16.64 -3.56
N LEU A 94 20.78 16.03 -2.86
CA LEU A 94 20.56 15.29 -1.61
C LEU A 94 19.99 16.19 -0.48
N ASN A 95 20.32 17.48 -0.49
CA ASN A 95 19.82 18.45 0.50
C ASN A 95 18.33 18.74 0.36
N GLU A 96 17.76 18.63 -0.84
CA GLU A 96 16.31 18.74 -1.05
C GLU A 96 15.57 17.48 -0.57
N LEU A 97 16.24 16.32 -0.59
CA LEU A 97 15.69 15.05 -0.12
C LEU A 97 15.57 14.99 1.42
N GLU A 98 16.51 15.61 2.15
CA GLU A 98 16.49 15.66 3.61
C GLU A 98 15.50 16.70 4.18
N SER A 99 15.00 17.61 3.34
CA SER A 99 14.05 18.68 3.73
C SER A 99 12.61 18.45 3.23
N LEU A 100 12.34 17.23 2.77
CA LEU A 100 11.06 16.67 2.36
C LEU A 100 10.45 15.83 3.48
#